data_AF-A0A8X7ZTW4-F1
#
_entry.id   AF-A0A8X7ZTW4-F1
#
_cell.length_a   1.000
_cell.length_b   1.000
_cell.length_c   1.000
_cell.angle_alpha   90.00
_cell.angle_beta   90.00
_cell.angle_gamma   90.00
#
_symmetry.space_group_name_H-M   'P 1'
#
loop_
_entity.id
_entity.type
_entity.pdbx_description
1 polymer ?
#
loop_
_entity_poly.entity_id
_entity_poly.type
_entity_poly.pdbx_seq_one_letter_code
_entity_poly.pdbx_strand_id
1 'polypeptide(L)'
;MQFPDVLVLFFSLLEQASEILSSFDVGLRQYATNHLTKSGVSLMRGVVKEVHSKKIVLSDGTNVPYGLLVWSTGVGPSQFEVTRPSQGPWIGIDEWLRVSSVEDVFALGDCAGFLENSGRPVLPALAQVAERQGKFLVKLLNKIGKKDGGKAFSAKYIPLGDPFVYNHPGSMASVGRYKALVDLRQSKDAKGVSLAGFVSWLIWRSAYLTRVVSWRNRFYVAVNWATTLVFGRDNSRIG
;
A
#
# COMPACT_ATOMS: atom_id res chain seq x y z
N MET A 1 3.10 -33.97 3.55
CA MET A 1 3.34 -34.42 2.16
C MET A 1 4.19 -33.38 1.45
N GLN A 2 5.45 -33.71 1.15
CA GLN A 2 6.22 -33.01 0.11
C GLN A 2 5.83 -33.65 -1.22
N PHE A 3 5.50 -32.85 -2.23
CA PHE A 3 5.19 -33.32 -3.59
C PHE A 3 6.43 -33.10 -4.48
N PRO A 4 7.45 -33.96 -4.42
CA PRO A 4 8.71 -33.74 -5.14
C PRO A 4 8.54 -33.72 -6.67
N ASP A 5 7.54 -34.43 -7.22
CA ASP A 5 7.44 -34.68 -8.67
C ASP A 5 6.48 -33.75 -9.44
N VAL A 6 5.82 -32.79 -8.77
CA VAL A 6 4.81 -31.89 -9.38
C VAL A 6 5.26 -30.41 -9.42
N LEU A 7 6.42 -30.09 -8.83
CA LEU A 7 6.80 -28.71 -8.50
C LEU A 7 7.71 -28.05 -9.55
N VAL A 8 7.26 -27.98 -10.80
CA VAL A 8 7.73 -26.91 -11.69
C VAL A 8 6.70 -25.78 -11.67
N LEU A 9 6.65 -25.06 -10.54
CA LEU A 9 5.83 -23.86 -10.40
C LEU A 9 6.62 -22.67 -10.96
N PHE A 10 6.25 -22.22 -12.15
CA PHE A 10 6.72 -20.96 -12.70
C PHE A 10 5.90 -19.81 -12.10
N PHE A 11 6.56 -18.97 -11.32
CA PHE A 11 5.97 -17.71 -10.87
C PHE A 11 6.39 -16.61 -11.83
N SER A 12 5.45 -16.13 -12.64
CA SER A 12 5.66 -14.94 -13.45
C SER A 12 5.11 -13.74 -12.71
N LEU A 13 5.98 -12.78 -12.36
CA LEU A 13 5.53 -11.47 -11.92
C LEU A 13 5.50 -10.56 -13.14
N LEU A 14 4.33 -10.00 -13.43
CA LEU A 14 4.16 -9.09 -14.55
C LEU A 14 3.95 -7.67 -14.04
N GLU A 15 4.86 -6.78 -14.43
CA GLU A 15 4.90 -5.39 -13.99
C GLU A 15 4.81 -4.46 -15.20
N GLN A 16 3.98 -3.43 -15.10
CA GLN A 16 3.86 -2.41 -16.14
C GLN A 16 5.05 -1.44 -16.07
N ALA A 17 5.53 -1.15 -14.86
CA ALA A 17 6.73 -0.34 -14.68
C ALA A 17 7.98 -1.08 -15.18
N SER A 18 9.02 -0.31 -15.53
CA SER A 18 10.32 -0.87 -15.94
C SER A 18 11.00 -1.66 -14.81
N GLU A 19 10.66 -1.38 -13.54
CA GLU A 19 11.29 -1.94 -12.36
C GLU A 19 10.26 -2.22 -11.26
N ILE A 20 10.43 -3.34 -10.55
CA ILE A 20 9.66 -3.66 -9.35
C ILE A 20 10.04 -2.71 -8.21
N LEU A 21 9.10 -2.48 -7.29
CA LEU A 21 9.35 -1.71 -6.07
C LEU A 21 9.96 -0.33 -6.37
N SER A 22 9.45 0.36 -7.40
CA SER A 22 10.00 1.61 -7.94
C SER A 22 10.07 2.78 -6.93
N SER A 23 9.37 2.67 -5.80
CA SER A 23 9.45 3.60 -4.67
C SER A 23 10.70 3.42 -3.79
N PHE A 24 11.37 2.27 -3.87
CA PHE A 24 12.55 1.93 -3.08
C PHE A 24 13.86 2.39 -3.73
N ASP A 25 14.93 2.40 -2.94
CA ASP A 25 16.28 2.69 -3.40
C ASP A 25 16.74 1.73 -4.51
N VAL A 26 17.57 2.24 -5.43
CA VAL A 26 18.11 1.45 -6.55
C VAL A 26 18.78 0.16 -6.07
N GLY A 27 19.58 0.23 -4.99
CA GLY A 27 20.25 -0.94 -4.41
C GLY A 27 19.27 -1.95 -3.82
N LEU A 28 18.20 -1.48 -3.16
CA LEU A 28 17.14 -2.35 -2.61
C LEU A 28 16.34 -3.04 -3.71
N ARG A 29 16.04 -2.31 -4.80
CA ARG A 29 15.36 -2.86 -5.98
C ARG A 29 16.20 -3.95 -6.63
N GLN A 30 17.50 -3.70 -6.84
CA GLN A 30 18.41 -4.70 -7.40
C GLN A 30 18.52 -5.94 -6.51
N TYR A 31 18.59 -5.75 -5.18
CA TYR A 31 18.59 -6.85 -4.22
C TYR A 31 17.33 -7.71 -4.36
N ALA A 32 16.16 -7.07 -4.42
CA ALA A 32 14.88 -7.75 -4.54
C ALA A 32 14.79 -8.54 -5.85
N THR A 33 15.14 -7.92 -6.98
CA THR A 33 15.20 -8.56 -8.30
C THR A 33 16.08 -9.81 -8.26
N ASN A 34 17.33 -9.67 -7.76
CA ASN A 34 18.27 -10.78 -7.68
C ASN A 34 17.75 -11.91 -6.79
N HIS A 35 17.12 -11.59 -5.66
CA HIS A 35 16.59 -12.57 -4.71
C HIS A 35 15.38 -13.33 -5.27
N LEU A 36 14.47 -12.64 -5.96
CA LEU A 36 13.30 -13.26 -6.61
C LEU A 36 13.74 -14.18 -7.75
N THR A 37 14.64 -13.71 -8.62
CA THR A 37 15.18 -14.53 -9.72
C THR A 37 15.91 -15.77 -9.21
N LYS A 38 16.76 -15.63 -8.18
CA LYS A 38 17.41 -16.78 -7.50
C LYS A 38 16.43 -17.74 -6.84
N SER A 39 15.22 -17.28 -6.54
CA SER A 39 14.15 -18.09 -5.96
C SER A 39 13.28 -18.78 -7.02
N GLY A 40 13.60 -18.65 -8.31
CA GLY A 40 12.89 -19.27 -9.42
C GLY A 40 11.73 -18.43 -9.98
N VAL A 41 11.60 -17.17 -9.57
CA VAL A 41 10.60 -16.25 -10.11
C VAL A 41 11.08 -15.71 -11.45
N SER A 42 10.25 -15.85 -12.49
CA SER A 42 10.46 -15.20 -13.77
C SER A 42 9.85 -13.80 -13.72
N LEU A 43 10.66 -12.77 -13.91
CA LEU A 43 10.17 -11.39 -13.98
C LEU A 43 9.86 -11.07 -15.44
N MET A 44 8.58 -10.91 -15.76
CA MET A 44 8.11 -10.54 -17.08
C MET A 44 7.67 -9.08 -17.08
N ARG A 45 8.01 -8.36 -18.15
CA ARG A 45 7.55 -6.99 -18.34
C ARG A 45 6.46 -6.98 -19.39
N GLY A 46 5.39 -6.24 -19.13
CA GLY A 46 4.32 -6.11 -20.09
C GLY A 46 3.07 -5.50 -19.49
N VAL A 47 2.15 -5.11 -20.35
CA VAL A 47 0.81 -4.69 -19.95
C VAL A 47 -0.15 -5.79 -20.34
N VAL A 48 -0.91 -6.30 -19.38
CA VAL A 48 -1.97 -7.27 -19.69
C VAL A 48 -3.08 -6.54 -20.44
N LYS A 49 -3.41 -7.03 -21.63
CA LYS A 49 -4.50 -6.52 -22.45
C LYS A 49 -5.79 -7.30 -22.22
N GLU A 50 -5.71 -8.63 -22.20
CA GLU A 50 -6.86 -9.52 -22.03
C GLU A 50 -6.51 -10.71 -21.14
N VAL A 51 -7.51 -11.19 -20.40
CA VAL A 51 -7.42 -12.39 -19.57
C VAL A 51 -8.38 -13.44 -20.10
N HIS A 52 -7.85 -14.59 -20.49
CA HIS A 52 -8.60 -15.77 -20.94
C HIS A 52 -8.45 -16.88 -19.91
N SER A 53 -9.30 -17.91 -19.94
CA SER A 53 -9.37 -18.93 -18.88
C SER A 53 -8.06 -19.67 -18.58
N LYS A 54 -7.14 -19.79 -19.56
CA LYS A 54 -5.86 -20.51 -19.43
C LYS A 54 -4.63 -19.69 -19.83
N LYS A 55 -4.81 -18.41 -20.19
CA LYS A 55 -3.73 -17.55 -20.68
C LYS A 55 -4.07 -16.08 -20.50
N ILE A 56 -3.04 -15.25 -20.36
CA ILE A 56 -3.15 -13.80 -20.52
C ILE A 56 -2.55 -13.39 -21.86
N VAL A 57 -3.10 -12.33 -22.45
CA VAL A 57 -2.58 -11.71 -23.68
C VAL A 57 -1.98 -10.36 -23.30
N LEU A 58 -0.73 -10.15 -23.64
CA LEU A 58 -0.04 -8.88 -23.42
C LEU A 58 -0.32 -7.89 -24.55
N SER A 59 -0.07 -6.61 -24.30
CA SER A 59 -0.27 -5.53 -25.27
C SER A 59 0.56 -5.69 -26.55
N ASP A 60 1.69 -6.39 -26.48
CA ASP A 60 2.55 -6.71 -27.62
C ASP A 60 2.10 -7.98 -28.39
N GLY A 61 0.99 -8.61 -27.98
CA GLY A 61 0.46 -9.83 -28.58
C GLY A 61 0.99 -11.13 -27.96
N THR A 62 1.94 -11.07 -27.03
CA THR A 62 2.50 -12.25 -26.35
C THR A 62 1.41 -12.97 -25.55
N ASN A 63 1.33 -14.29 -25.70
CA ASN A 63 0.45 -15.14 -24.90
C ASN A 63 1.24 -15.77 -23.76
N VAL A 64 0.79 -15.61 -22.51
CA VAL A 64 1.40 -16.23 -21.33
C VAL A 64 0.41 -17.21 -20.69
N PRO A 65 0.65 -18.53 -20.75
CA PRO A 65 -0.22 -19.51 -20.12
C PRO A 65 -0.12 -19.44 -18.59
N TYR A 66 -1.22 -19.71 -17.90
CA TYR A 66 -1.24 -19.75 -16.43
C TYR A 66 -2.19 -20.84 -15.90
N GLY A 67 -1.89 -21.34 -14.70
CA GLY A 67 -2.79 -22.20 -13.91
C GLY A 67 -3.49 -21.44 -12.77
N LEU A 68 -2.82 -20.44 -12.20
CA LEU A 68 -3.38 -19.50 -11.22
C LEU A 68 -2.98 -18.08 -11.60
N LEU A 69 -3.96 -17.18 -11.67
CA LEU A 69 -3.73 -15.75 -11.86
C LEU A 69 -4.04 -15.02 -10.54
N VAL A 70 -3.07 -14.28 -10.03
CA VAL A 70 -3.25 -13.39 -8.87
C VAL A 70 -3.13 -11.95 -9.37
N TRP A 71 -4.21 -11.19 -9.25
CA TRP A 71 -4.25 -9.80 -9.68
C TRP A 71 -4.07 -8.86 -8.48
N SER A 72 -2.94 -8.16 -8.44
CA SER A 72 -2.58 -7.28 -7.31
C SER A 72 -2.30 -5.84 -7.73
N THR A 73 -2.82 -5.40 -8.87
CA THR A 73 -2.58 -4.07 -9.45
C THR A 73 -3.90 -3.38 -9.79
N GLY A 74 -3.87 -2.04 -9.91
CA GLY A 74 -5.00 -1.24 -10.32
C GLY A 74 -6.00 -1.01 -9.19
N VAL A 75 -5.99 0.20 -8.63
CA VAL A 75 -7.07 0.69 -7.78
C VAL A 75 -7.91 1.61 -8.65
N GLY A 76 -9.19 1.29 -8.80
CA GLY A 76 -10.17 2.14 -9.48
C GLY A 76 -11.06 2.86 -8.47
N PRO A 77 -11.61 4.04 -8.81
CA PRO A 77 -12.60 4.70 -7.95
C PRO A 77 -13.86 3.83 -7.83
N SER A 78 -14.52 3.92 -6.68
CA SER A 78 -15.90 3.45 -6.55
C SER A 78 -16.84 4.32 -7.39
N GLN A 79 -18.01 3.79 -7.78
CA GLN A 79 -19.06 4.54 -8.50
C GLN A 79 -19.72 5.69 -7.70
N PHE A 80 -19.18 6.02 -6.53
CA PHE A 80 -19.70 7.07 -5.67
C PHE A 80 -19.14 8.43 -6.10
N GLU A 81 -19.95 9.21 -6.80
CA GLU A 81 -19.58 10.53 -7.30
C GLU A 81 -19.99 11.62 -6.30
N VAL A 82 -19.00 12.17 -5.60
CA VAL A 82 -19.17 13.44 -4.87
C VAL A 82 -18.47 14.51 -5.68
N THR A 83 -19.28 15.38 -6.26
CA THR A 83 -18.98 16.43 -7.24
C THR A 83 -17.59 17.08 -7.13
N ARG A 84 -16.97 17.27 -8.31
CA ARG A 84 -15.62 17.81 -8.64
C ARG A 84 -14.45 16.82 -8.43
N PRO A 85 -13.91 16.26 -9.52
CA PRO A 85 -12.68 15.47 -9.45
C PRO A 85 -11.49 16.33 -9.04
N SER A 86 -10.56 15.69 -8.31
CA SER A 86 -9.20 16.19 -8.07
C SER A 86 -8.33 16.03 -9.33
N GLN A 87 -6.99 16.02 -9.20
CA GLN A 87 -6.04 15.59 -10.25
C GLN A 87 -6.25 14.11 -10.65
N GLY A 88 -7.45 13.71 -11.09
CA GLY A 88 -7.79 12.33 -11.42
C GLY A 88 -9.13 11.87 -10.86
N PRO A 89 -9.35 10.55 -10.70
CA PRO A 89 -10.64 9.97 -10.36
C PRO A 89 -11.06 10.13 -8.89
N TRP A 90 -10.28 10.83 -8.07
CA TRP A 90 -10.53 10.96 -6.63
C TRP A 90 -11.42 12.15 -6.29
N ILE A 91 -12.11 12.06 -5.16
CA ILE A 91 -12.91 13.16 -4.59
C ILE A 91 -11.99 14.33 -4.26
N GLY A 92 -12.30 15.51 -4.81
CA GLY A 92 -11.56 16.74 -4.62
C GLY A 92 -11.64 17.28 -3.20
N ILE A 93 -10.50 17.30 -2.51
CA ILE A 93 -10.36 17.84 -1.15
C ILE A 93 -9.44 19.06 -1.07
N ASP A 94 -9.71 19.93 -0.10
CA ASP A 94 -8.82 21.02 0.29
C ASP A 94 -7.72 20.57 1.29
N GLU A 95 -6.92 21.51 1.77
CA GLU A 95 -5.79 21.26 2.67
C GLU A 95 -6.19 20.74 4.07
N TRP A 96 -7.48 20.79 4.41
CA TRP A 96 -8.05 20.27 5.66
C TRP A 96 -8.91 19.02 5.44
N LEU A 97 -8.79 18.39 4.27
CA LEU A 97 -9.51 17.18 3.87
C LEU A 97 -11.02 17.38 3.66
N ARG A 98 -11.48 18.63 3.50
CA ARG A 98 -12.89 18.94 3.22
C ARG A 98 -13.17 18.78 1.73
N VAL A 99 -14.33 18.25 1.40
CA VAL A 99 -14.79 18.17 0.01
C VAL A 99 -15.28 19.55 -0.41
N SER A 100 -14.61 20.18 -1.37
CA SER A 100 -14.85 21.60 -1.66
C SER A 100 -16.21 21.91 -2.31
N SER A 101 -16.93 20.89 -2.78
CA SER A 101 -18.24 21.03 -3.41
C SER A 101 -19.42 20.89 -2.44
N VAL A 102 -19.20 20.36 -1.24
CA VAL A 102 -20.27 20.08 -0.27
C VAL A 102 -19.84 20.51 1.13
N GLU A 103 -20.67 21.32 1.78
CA GLU A 103 -20.41 21.75 3.15
C GLU A 103 -20.46 20.56 4.13
N ASP A 104 -19.60 20.60 5.16
CA ASP A 104 -19.55 19.61 6.24
C ASP A 104 -19.25 18.16 5.80
N VAL A 105 -18.71 17.98 4.59
CA VAL A 105 -18.22 16.69 4.08
C VAL A 105 -16.70 16.65 4.05
N PHE A 106 -16.13 15.54 4.50
CA PHE A 106 -14.70 15.26 4.49
C PHE A 106 -14.41 13.95 3.77
N ALA A 107 -13.27 13.86 3.08
CA ALA A 107 -12.80 12.64 2.44
C ALA A 107 -11.32 12.39 2.74
N LEU A 108 -10.94 11.12 2.89
CA LEU A 108 -9.57 10.71 3.20
C LEU A 108 -9.28 9.29 2.68
N GLY A 109 -8.00 8.92 2.63
CA GLY A 109 -7.54 7.65 2.10
C GLY A 109 -7.59 7.61 0.57
N ASP A 110 -7.72 6.41 0.02
CA ASP A 110 -7.53 6.15 -1.41
C ASP A 110 -8.63 6.78 -2.31
N CYS A 111 -9.74 7.25 -1.72
CA CYS A 111 -10.82 7.92 -2.46
C CYS A 111 -10.64 9.44 -2.56
N ALA A 112 -9.64 10.03 -1.90
CA ALA A 112 -9.49 11.49 -1.79
C ALA A 112 -8.18 11.97 -2.44
N GLY A 113 -8.27 13.08 -3.18
CA GLY A 113 -7.13 13.74 -3.81
C GLY A 113 -7.22 15.24 -3.63
N PHE A 114 -6.07 15.90 -3.41
CA PHE A 114 -6.05 17.36 -3.34
C PHE A 114 -6.50 17.97 -4.66
N LEU A 115 -7.21 19.09 -4.59
CA LEU A 115 -7.61 19.85 -5.77
C LEU A 115 -6.38 20.31 -6.58
N GLU A 116 -6.55 20.38 -7.90
CA GLU A 116 -5.52 20.81 -8.86
C GLU A 116 -4.89 22.16 -8.51
N ASN A 117 -5.73 23.11 -8.11
CA ASN A 117 -5.33 24.49 -7.78
C ASN A 117 -4.60 24.62 -6.44
N SER A 118 -4.54 23.56 -5.61
CA SER A 118 -3.82 23.59 -4.33
C SER A 118 -2.29 23.55 -4.50
N GLY A 119 -1.79 23.18 -5.68
CA GLY A 119 -0.36 22.99 -5.93
C GLY A 119 0.27 21.84 -5.12
N ARG A 120 -0.55 20.99 -4.47
CA ARG A 120 -0.07 19.88 -3.65
C ARG A 120 0.11 18.61 -4.45
N PRO A 121 1.12 17.80 -4.12
CA PRO A 121 1.30 16.50 -4.76
C PRO A 121 0.16 15.55 -4.39
N VAL A 122 -0.22 14.70 -5.34
CA VAL A 122 -1.07 13.54 -5.08
C VAL A 122 -0.37 12.63 -4.07
N LEU A 123 -1.08 12.28 -3.00
CA LEU A 123 -0.56 11.36 -1.99
C LEU A 123 -0.71 9.91 -2.47
N PRO A 124 0.25 9.03 -2.14
CA PRO A 124 0.16 7.63 -2.56
C PRO A 124 -0.96 6.90 -1.81
N ALA A 125 -1.65 5.98 -2.49
CA ALA A 125 -2.66 5.10 -1.92
C ALA A 125 -2.03 4.09 -0.94
N LEU A 126 -1.79 4.54 0.29
CA LEU A 126 -1.13 3.79 1.35
C LEU A 126 -1.94 3.89 2.64
N ALA A 127 -2.04 2.76 3.36
CA ALA A 127 -2.66 2.73 4.69
C ALA A 127 -2.06 3.77 5.67
N GLN A 128 -0.77 4.08 5.55
CA GLN A 128 -0.10 5.11 6.36
C GLN A 128 -0.62 6.52 6.09
N VAL A 129 -0.98 6.83 4.84
CA VAL A 129 -1.58 8.13 4.47
C VAL A 129 -2.97 8.23 5.08
N ALA A 130 -3.81 7.20 4.89
CA ALA A 130 -5.15 7.14 5.46
C ALA A 130 -5.14 7.23 6.99
N GLU A 131 -4.24 6.50 7.67
CA GLU A 131 -4.09 6.55 9.14
C GLU A 131 -3.76 7.96 9.63
N ARG A 132 -2.84 8.66 8.95
CA ARG A 132 -2.44 10.02 9.32
C ARG A 132 -3.53 11.03 9.04
N GLN A 133 -4.21 10.92 7.90
CA GLN A 133 -5.37 11.75 7.59
C GLN A 133 -6.48 11.55 8.62
N GLY A 134 -6.76 10.30 9.03
CA GLY A 134 -7.73 10.00 10.09
C GLY A 134 -7.35 10.64 11.43
N LYS A 135 -6.09 10.54 11.86
CA LYS A 135 -5.60 11.20 13.08
C LYS A 135 -5.69 12.72 13.01
N PHE A 136 -5.41 13.31 11.84
CA PHE A 136 -5.56 14.74 11.61
C PHE A 136 -7.04 15.14 11.70
N LEU A 137 -7.93 14.44 11.01
CA LEU A 137 -9.35 14.74 10.97
C LEU A 137 -10.00 14.63 12.36
N VAL A 138 -9.67 13.62 13.15
CA VAL A 138 -10.16 13.51 14.53
C VAL A 138 -9.77 14.71 15.38
N LYS A 139 -8.52 15.20 15.26
CA LYS A 139 -8.09 16.41 15.96
C LYS A 139 -8.86 17.64 15.48
N LEU A 140 -9.11 17.74 14.18
CA LEU A 140 -9.87 18.82 13.58
C LEU A 140 -11.33 18.83 14.06
N LEU A 141 -12.01 17.69 14.00
CA LEU A 141 -13.39 17.53 14.46
C LEU A 141 -13.53 17.81 15.96
N ASN A 142 -12.57 17.37 16.78
CA ASN A 142 -12.54 17.68 18.21
C ASN A 142 -12.38 19.19 18.48
N LYS A 143 -11.62 19.92 17.64
CA LYS A 143 -11.52 21.38 17.74
C LYS A 143 -12.84 22.06 17.35
N ILE A 144 -13.44 21.60 16.25
CA ILE A 144 -14.75 22.07 15.76
C ILE A 144 -15.82 21.90 16.85
N GLY A 145 -15.93 20.70 17.43
CA GLY A 145 -16.93 20.38 18.44
C GLY A 145 -16.73 21.08 19.80
N LYS A 146 -15.52 21.56 20.12
CA LYS A 146 -15.27 22.34 21.34
C LYS A 146 -15.57 23.82 21.17
N LYS A 147 -15.59 24.32 19.93
CA LYS A 147 -15.86 25.75 19.66
C LYS A 147 -17.34 26.05 19.93
N ASP A 148 -17.61 27.23 20.50
CA ASP A 148 -18.96 27.74 20.80
C ASP A 148 -19.83 26.80 21.67
N GLY A 149 -19.20 26.02 22.56
CA GLY A 149 -19.90 25.13 23.49
C GLY A 149 -20.59 23.92 22.83
N GLY A 150 -20.12 23.50 21.65
CA GLY A 150 -20.69 22.38 20.89
C GLY A 150 -21.81 22.77 19.94
N LYS A 151 -22.12 24.06 19.81
CA LYS A 151 -23.09 24.59 18.83
C LYS A 151 -22.40 24.83 17.49
N ALA A 152 -22.03 23.76 16.79
CA ALA A 152 -21.33 23.87 15.51
C ALA A 152 -22.31 24.31 14.40
N PHE A 153 -22.41 25.61 14.17
CA PHE A 153 -23.07 26.18 12.98
C PHE A 153 -22.13 26.10 11.77
N SER A 154 -21.98 24.89 11.22
CA SER A 154 -21.13 24.53 10.07
C SER A 154 -19.62 24.73 10.26
N ALA A 155 -18.81 23.86 9.65
CA ALA A 155 -17.35 23.97 9.60
C ALA A 155 -16.87 25.19 8.79
N LYS A 156 -17.77 25.89 8.10
CA LYS A 156 -17.47 27.00 7.18
C LYS A 156 -16.77 28.20 7.84
N TYR A 157 -17.11 28.53 9.09
CA TYR A 157 -16.62 29.74 9.78
C TYR A 157 -15.63 29.46 10.92
N ILE A 158 -15.01 28.28 10.92
CA ILE A 158 -14.11 27.84 11.99
C ILE A 158 -12.66 28.03 11.57
N PRO A 159 -11.79 28.64 12.40
CA PRO A 159 -10.37 28.65 12.15
C PRO A 159 -9.84 27.22 12.29
N LEU A 160 -9.52 26.59 11.16
CA LEU A 160 -9.15 25.18 11.09
C LEU A 160 -7.72 24.90 11.57
N GLY A 161 -6.92 25.97 11.73
CA GLY A 161 -5.50 25.88 12.10
C GLY A 161 -4.66 25.35 10.93
N ASP A 162 -3.53 24.74 11.27
CA ASP A 162 -2.55 24.31 10.27
C ASP A 162 -3.11 23.22 9.33
N PRO A 163 -2.75 23.27 8.03
CA PRO A 163 -3.20 22.30 7.04
C PRO A 163 -2.58 20.91 7.28
N PHE A 164 -3.20 19.87 6.71
CA PHE A 164 -2.64 18.53 6.75
C PHE A 164 -1.31 18.46 5.99
N VAL A 165 -0.27 17.88 6.59
CA VAL A 165 1.02 17.64 5.93
C VAL A 165 1.41 16.17 6.13
N TYR A 166 1.64 15.48 5.01
CA TYR A 166 2.10 14.09 5.04
C TYR A 166 3.62 14.02 5.03
N ASN A 167 4.18 13.48 6.11
CA ASN A 167 5.61 13.16 6.20
C ASN A 167 5.78 11.64 6.07
N HIS A 168 6.41 11.19 4.97
CA HIS A 168 6.65 9.77 4.72
C HIS A 168 7.61 9.19 5.77
N PRO A 169 7.20 8.20 6.59
CA PRO A 169 8.05 7.61 7.61
C PRO A 169 9.03 6.56 7.09
N GLY A 170 9.02 6.28 5.78
CA GLY A 170 9.75 5.18 5.17
C GLY A 170 8.84 4.02 4.74
N SER A 171 9.43 3.13 3.96
CA SER A 171 8.79 1.99 3.31
C SER A 171 9.47 0.68 3.68
N MET A 172 8.70 -0.41 3.74
CA MET A 172 9.24 -1.74 3.96
C MET A 172 8.50 -2.78 3.12
N ALA A 173 9.21 -3.77 2.60
CA ALA A 173 8.64 -4.83 1.79
C ALA A 173 9.28 -6.18 2.12
N SER A 174 8.48 -7.23 2.29
CA SER A 174 8.99 -8.60 2.41
C SER A 174 9.19 -9.19 1.01
N VAL A 175 10.35 -9.79 0.75
CA VAL A 175 10.67 -10.45 -0.53
C VAL A 175 10.73 -11.97 -0.38
N GLY A 176 10.14 -12.51 0.69
CA GLY A 176 10.06 -13.94 0.97
C GLY A 176 11.35 -14.54 1.56
N ARG A 177 11.30 -15.83 1.94
CA ARG A 177 12.44 -16.60 2.49
C ARG A 177 13.25 -15.86 3.56
N TYR A 178 12.56 -15.25 4.52
CA TYR A 178 13.19 -14.51 5.64
C TYR A 178 14.01 -13.29 5.20
N LYS A 179 13.70 -12.69 4.06
CA LYS A 179 14.33 -11.46 3.56
C LYS A 179 13.29 -10.36 3.41
N ALA A 180 13.66 -9.14 3.81
CA ALA A 180 12.87 -7.94 3.60
C ALA A 180 13.76 -6.75 3.23
N LEU A 181 13.11 -5.66 2.84
CA LEU A 181 13.69 -4.38 2.52
C LEU A 181 13.14 -3.35 3.52
N VAL A 182 14.00 -2.47 3.98
CA VAL A 182 13.64 -1.31 4.81
C VAL A 182 14.30 -0.09 4.16
N ASP A 183 13.49 0.90 3.84
CA ASP A 183 13.91 2.16 3.24
C ASP A 183 13.35 3.31 4.10
N LEU A 184 14.22 4.00 4.83
CA LEU A 184 13.85 5.11 5.71
C LEU A 184 14.14 6.48 5.07
N ARG A 185 14.37 6.53 3.76
CA ARG A 185 14.56 7.79 3.04
C ARG A 185 13.23 8.56 2.98
N GLN A 186 13.31 9.89 3.14
CA GLN A 186 12.12 10.76 3.06
C GLN A 186 11.74 11.11 1.61
N SER A 187 12.69 11.03 0.69
CA SER A 187 12.53 11.24 -0.75
C SER A 187 13.54 10.38 -1.50
N LYS A 188 13.36 10.22 -2.82
CA LYS A 188 14.29 9.47 -3.69
C LYS A 188 15.73 9.98 -3.61
N ASP A 189 15.90 11.29 -3.43
CA ASP A 189 17.21 11.97 -3.38
C ASP A 189 17.69 12.27 -1.95
N ALA A 190 16.89 11.92 -0.93
CA ALA A 190 17.26 12.18 0.45
C ALA A 190 18.27 11.14 0.95
N LYS A 191 19.29 11.60 1.69
CA LYS A 191 20.13 10.70 2.48
C LYS A 191 19.27 10.02 3.56
N GLY A 192 19.32 8.71 3.61
CA GLY A 192 18.58 7.92 4.59
C GLY A 192 19.11 6.49 4.67
N VAL A 193 18.52 5.70 5.56
CA VAL A 193 18.96 4.33 5.82
C VAL A 193 18.20 3.37 4.92
N SER A 194 18.93 2.63 4.09
CA SER A 194 18.41 1.56 3.23
C SER A 194 19.06 0.24 3.63
N LEU A 195 18.26 -0.74 4.04
CA LEU A 195 18.74 -2.03 4.53
C LEU A 195 17.99 -3.17 3.84
N ALA A 196 18.72 -4.22 3.45
CA ALA A 196 18.14 -5.44 2.89
C ALA A 196 18.60 -6.69 3.64
N GLY A 197 17.73 -7.68 3.70
CA GLY A 197 18.07 -9.05 4.11
C GLY A 197 17.39 -9.51 5.38
N PHE A 198 18.08 -10.32 6.18
CA PHE A 198 17.50 -10.98 7.36
C PHE A 198 17.28 -10.01 8.52
N VAL A 199 18.21 -9.08 8.76
CA VAL A 199 18.03 -8.04 9.79
C VAL A 199 16.83 -7.15 9.44
N SER A 200 16.72 -6.74 8.18
CA SER A 200 15.54 -6.03 7.67
C SER A 200 14.25 -6.83 7.85
N TRP A 201 14.30 -8.15 7.72
CA TRP A 201 13.16 -9.03 7.96
C TRP A 201 12.72 -9.07 9.43
N LEU A 202 13.67 -9.06 10.37
CA LEU A 202 13.37 -8.91 11.80
C LEU A 202 12.72 -7.55 12.09
N ILE A 203 13.29 -6.46 11.56
CA ILE A 203 12.72 -5.11 11.69
C ILE A 203 11.28 -5.07 11.13
N TRP A 204 11.07 -5.61 9.94
CA TRP A 204 9.77 -5.68 9.29
C TRP A 204 8.74 -6.44 10.14
N ARG A 205 9.12 -7.61 10.69
CA ARG A 205 8.25 -8.40 11.58
C ARG A 205 7.87 -7.63 12.84
N SER A 206 8.86 -7.01 13.50
CA SER A 206 8.64 -6.21 14.71
C SER A 206 7.70 -5.03 14.44
N ALA A 207 7.92 -4.29 13.35
CA ALA A 207 7.08 -3.16 12.98
C ALA A 207 5.65 -3.57 12.60
N TYR A 208 5.46 -4.74 12.01
CA TYR A 208 4.12 -5.24 11.71
C TYR A 208 3.38 -5.62 12.99
N LEU A 209 4.06 -6.31 13.91
CA LEU A 209 3.47 -6.73 15.19
C LEU A 209 3.03 -5.53 16.04
N THR A 210 3.83 -4.45 16.09
CA THR A 210 3.44 -3.24 16.83
C THR A 210 2.27 -2.49 16.20
N ARG A 211 2.09 -2.59 14.88
CA ARG A 211 0.98 -1.94 14.15
C ARG A 211 -0.34 -2.68 14.20
N VAL A 212 -0.36 -3.97 14.54
CA VAL A 212 -1.62 -4.68 14.79
C VAL A 212 -2.35 -4.00 15.96
N VAL A 213 -3.61 -3.61 15.78
CA VAL A 213 -4.33 -2.76 16.74
C VAL A 213 -4.62 -3.48 18.06
N SER A 214 -5.00 -4.76 18.00
CA SER A 214 -5.45 -5.54 19.17
C SER A 214 -4.34 -6.44 19.73
N TRP A 215 -4.17 -6.43 21.05
CA TRP A 215 -3.27 -7.37 21.76
C TRP A 215 -3.58 -8.83 21.47
N ARG A 216 -4.87 -9.17 21.35
CA ARG A 216 -5.30 -10.52 20.97
C ARG A 216 -4.79 -10.90 19.58
N ASN A 217 -4.95 -10.01 18.60
CA ASN A 217 -4.47 -10.26 17.25
C ASN A 217 -2.93 -10.29 17.19
N ARG A 218 -2.24 -9.44 17.96
CA ARG A 218 -0.77 -9.49 18.10
C ARG A 218 -0.31 -10.87 18.57
N PHE A 219 -0.93 -11.39 19.63
CA PHE A 219 -0.60 -12.71 20.16
C PHE A 219 -0.85 -13.81 19.13
N TYR A 220 -2.00 -13.80 18.45
CA TYR A 220 -2.29 -14.79 17.40
C TYR A 220 -1.28 -14.75 16.25
N VAL A 221 -0.87 -13.56 15.80
CA VAL A 221 0.15 -13.42 14.76
C VAL A 221 1.49 -13.98 15.23
N ALA A 222 1.90 -13.69 16.46
CA ALA A 222 3.15 -14.18 17.03
C ALA A 222 3.16 -15.71 17.16
N VAL A 223 2.09 -16.30 17.70
CA VAL A 223 1.95 -17.77 17.82
C VAL A 223 1.96 -18.42 16.44
N ASN A 224 1.20 -17.90 15.48
CA ASN A 224 1.17 -18.43 14.11
C ASN A 224 2.55 -18.37 13.43
N TRP A 225 3.29 -17.29 13.67
CA TRP A 225 4.65 -17.18 13.17
C TRP A 225 5.60 -18.18 13.82
N ALA A 226 5.46 -18.45 15.11
CA ALA A 226 6.25 -19.45 15.83
C ALA A 226 5.91 -20.87 15.37
N THR A 227 4.63 -21.22 15.26
CA THR A 227 4.21 -22.52 14.76
C THR A 227 4.66 -22.74 13.32
N THR A 228 4.56 -21.73 12.45
CA THR A 228 5.06 -21.82 11.07
C THR A 228 6.58 -22.02 11.01
N LEU A 229 7.33 -21.45 11.95
CA LEU A 229 8.78 -21.65 12.04
C LEU A 229 9.14 -23.08 12.45
N VAL A 230 8.37 -23.68 13.36
CA VAL A 230 8.64 -25.02 13.91
C VAL A 230 8.10 -26.13 13.00
N PHE A 231 6.88 -25.99 12.52
CA PHE A 231 6.13 -27.04 11.83
C PHE A 231 5.99 -26.82 10.32
N GLY A 232 6.47 -25.69 9.81
CA GLY A 232 6.20 -25.25 8.44
C GLY A 232 4.79 -24.70 8.27
N ARG A 233 4.42 -24.33 7.04
CA ARG A 233 3.07 -23.85 6.74
C ARG A 233 2.11 -25.01 6.58
N ASP A 234 0.95 -24.91 7.22
CA ASP A 234 -0.16 -25.80 6.93
C ASP A 234 -0.76 -25.48 5.56
N ASN A 235 -0.83 -26.50 4.70
CA ASN A 235 -1.42 -26.44 3.36
C ASN A 235 -2.57 -27.44 3.21
N SER A 236 -3.07 -28.01 4.31
CA SER A 236 -4.19 -28.93 4.28
C SER A 236 -5.42 -28.24 3.70
N ARG A 237 -6.08 -28.91 2.75
CA ARG A 237 -7.39 -28.52 2.23
C ARG A 237 -8.30 -29.70 2.48
N ILE A 238 -9.39 -29.47 3.21
CA ILE A 238 -10.48 -30.43 3.34
C ILE A 238 -11.26 -30.29 2.03
N GLY A 239 -11.26 -31.35 1.23
CA GLY A 239 -12.05 -31.44 -0.01
C GLY A 239 -13.52 -31.58 0.27
#